data_AF-A0A257M2L7-F1
#
_entry.id   AF-A0A257M2L7-F1
#
_cell.length_a   1.000
_cell.length_b   1.000
_cell.length_c   1.000
_cell.angle_alpha   90.00
_cell.angle_beta   90.00
_cell.angle_gamma   90.00
#
_symmetry.space_group_name_H-M   'P 1'
#
loop_
_entity.id
_entity.type
_entity.pdbx_description
1 polymer ?
#
loop_
_entity_poly.entity_id
_entity_poly.type
_entity_poly.pdbx_seq_one_letter_code
_entity_poly.pdbx_strand_id
1 'polypeptide(L)' 'MRFRHHLPLSTDHLRVAKNGEFAGWDSAVESGDEFVFIPPVAGG' A
#
# COMPACT_ATOMS: atom_id res chain seq x y z
N MET A 1 1.87 -19.44 -5.07
CA MET A 1 2.97 -18.76 -4.34
C MET A 1 2.33 -17.79 -3.36
N ARG A 2 2.39 -18.08 -2.05
CA ARG A 2 1.88 -17.18 -0.99
C ARG A 2 3.05 -16.31 -0.52
N PHE A 3 2.93 -14.98 -0.62
CA PHE A 3 3.92 -14.09 -0.01
C PHE A 3 3.96 -14.35 1.50
N ARG A 4 5.11 -14.83 1.96
CA ARG A 4 5.38 -15.27 3.34
C ARG A 4 5.91 -14.10 4.17
N HIS A 5 5.20 -12.98 4.17
CA HIS A 5 5.47 -11.84 5.04
C HIS A 5 4.13 -11.36 5.59
N HIS A 6 3.73 -11.92 6.75
CA HIS A 6 2.66 -11.31 7.54
C HIS A 6 3.16 -9.93 7.97
N LEU A 7 2.72 -8.87 7.29
CA LEU A 7 2.84 -7.52 7.80
C LEU A 7 1.88 -7.43 9.00
N PRO A 8 2.36 -7.23 10.24
CA PRO A 8 1.53 -7.21 11.44
C PRO A 8 0.70 -5.92 11.57
N LEU A 9 0.38 -5.28 10.45
CA LEU A 9 -0.21 -3.95 10.37
C LEU A 9 -1.60 -4.06 9.75
N SER A 10 -2.61 -3.51 10.43
CA SER A 10 -3.90 -3.26 9.79
C SER A 10 -3.69 -2.39 8.54
N THR A 11 -4.51 -2.59 7.51
CA THR A 11 -4.57 -1.72 6.33
C THR A 11 -4.69 -0.24 6.68
N ASP A 12 -5.29 0.08 7.83
CA ASP A 12 -5.41 1.45 8.35
C ASP A 12 -4.06 2.12 8.65
N HIS A 13 -3.01 1.33 8.88
CA HIS A 13 -1.65 1.81 9.14
C HIS A 13 -0.78 1.86 7.89
N LEU A 14 -1.25 1.30 6.77
CA LEU A 14 -0.56 1.30 5.50
C LEU A 14 -1.05 2.47 4.64
N ARG A 15 -0.11 3.22 4.06
CA ARG A 15 -0.45 4.20 3.01
C ARG A 15 -0.34 3.52 1.66
N VAL A 16 -1.19 3.89 0.72
CA VAL A 16 -1.13 3.42 -0.67
C VAL A 16 -0.70 4.55 -1.58
N ALA A 17 0.15 4.22 -2.56
CA ALA A 17 0.43 5.08 -3.69
C ALA A 17 -0.02 4.39 -4.99
N LYS A 18 -0.67 5.15 -5.87
CA LYS A 18 -1.09 4.76 -7.22
C LYS A 18 -0.26 5.57 -8.21
N ASN A 19 0.46 4.90 -9.11
CA ASN A 19 1.28 5.54 -10.15
C ASN A 19 2.25 6.62 -9.60
N GLY A 20 2.82 6.37 -8.41
CA GLY A 20 3.78 7.27 -7.76
C GLY A 20 3.17 8.35 -6.86
N GLU A 21 1.83 8.47 -6.80
CA GLU A 21 1.15 9.47 -5.97
C GLU A 21 0.35 8.81 -4.84
N PHE A 22 0.32 9.43 -3.65
CA PHE A 22 -0.50 8.92 -2.55
C PHE A 22 -1.99 8.92 -2.92
N ALA A 23 -2.66 7.81 -2.63
CA ALA A 23 -4.08 7.62 -2.94
C ALA A 23 -4.85 7.10 -1.73
N GLY A 24 -6.17 7.17 -1.82
CA GLY A 24 -7.08 6.51 -0.87
C GLY A 24 -7.18 5.00 -1.15
N TRP A 25 -7.54 4.23 -0.13
CA TRP A 25 -7.80 2.79 -0.25
C TRP A 25 -9.00 2.47 -1.15
N ASP A 26 -9.88 3.43 -1.34
CA ASP A 26 -11.07 3.41 -2.18
C ASP A 26 -10.84 3.97 -3.59
N SER A 27 -9.58 4.30 -3.94
CA SER A 27 -9.24 4.77 -5.28
C SER A 27 -9.59 3.72 -6.34
N ALA A 28 -10.20 4.18 -7.44
CA ALA A 28 -10.56 3.30 -8.54
C ALA A 28 -9.31 2.62 -9.13
N VAL A 29 -9.42 1.31 -9.36
CA VAL A 29 -8.37 0.48 -9.94
C VAL A 29 -8.64 0.30 -11.42
N GLU A 30 -7.67 0.68 -12.24
CA GLU A 30 -7.70 0.53 -13.69
C GLU A 30 -6.58 -0.40 -14.16
N SER A 31 -6.77 -0.99 -15.34
CA SER A 31 -5.75 -1.87 -15.91
C SER A 31 -4.49 -1.07 -16.24
N GLY A 32 -3.35 -1.54 -15.74
CA GLY A 32 -2.05 -0.91 -15.94
C GLY A 32 -1.59 0.00 -14.80
N ASP A 33 -2.44 0.20 -13.78
CA ASP A 33 -2.04 0.93 -12.58
C ASP A 33 -0.98 0.18 -11.77
N GLU A 34 0.05 0.92 -11.34
CA GLU A 34 1.02 0.44 -10.35
C GLU A 34 0.61 0.89 -8.95
N PHE A 35 0.61 -0.05 -8.01
CA PHE A 35 0.32 0.23 -6.61
C PHE A 35 1.49 -0.13 -5.70
N VAL A 36 1.82 0.78 -4.78
CA VAL A 36 2.83 0.57 -3.74
C VAL A 36 2.17 0.70 -2.36
N PHE A 37 2.37 -0.30 -1.51
CA PHE A 37 1.90 -0.30 -0.12
C PHE A 37 3.06 0.08 0.81
N ILE A 38 2.93 1.22 1.47
CA ILE A 38 3.99 1.86 2.23
C ILE A 38 3.70 1.62 3.72
N PRO A 39 4.49 0.78 4.41
CA PRO A 39 4.36 0.64 5.86
C PRO A 39 4.70 1.97 6.55
N PRO A 40 4.15 2.20 7.77
CA PRO A 40 4.58 3.31 8.58
C PRO A 40 6.07 3.11 8.86
N VAL A 41 6.89 4.08 8.45
CA VAL A 41 8.30 4.09 8.81
C VAL A 41 8.40 4.62 10.23
N ALA A 42 8.99 3.86 11.15
CA ALA A 42 9.35 4.37 12.45
C ALA A 42 10.51 5.37 12.24
N GLY A 43 10.19 6.66 12.23
CA GLY A 43 11.19 7.72 12.20
C GLY A 43 11.86 7.84 13.56
N GLY A 44 13.18 7.70 13.59
CA GLY A 44 14.05 8.40 14.53
C GLY A 44 14.58 9.66 13.86
#